data_AF-A0A484L7A4-F1
#
_entry.id   AF-A0A484L7A4-F1
#
_cell.length_a   1.000
_cell.length_b   1.000
_cell.length_c   1.000
_cell.angle_alpha   90.00
_cell.angle_beta   90.00
_cell.angle_gamma   90.00
#
_symmetry.space_group_name_H-M   'P 1'
#
loop_
_entity.id
_entity.type
_entity.pdbx_description
1 polymer ?
#
loop_
_entity_poly.entity_id
_entity_poly.type
_entity_poly.pdbx_seq_one_letter_code
_entity_poly.pdbx_strand_id
1 'polypeptide(L)'
;MASSSSSSSSASARSFGSSCIWTPRQNKVFEKALAQYDKDTPERWQNVAMAVGGGKSAAEVKRHYDILLEDLRRIESGHFPFPAYTGNSHLHYQL
;
A
#
# COMPACT_ATOMS: atom_id res chain seq x y z
N MET A 1 -43.97 8.02 -33.97
CA MET A 1 -44.03 7.21 -32.74
C MET A 1 -42.61 7.02 -32.23
N ALA A 2 -42.46 7.01 -30.91
CA ALA A 2 -41.26 7.40 -30.15
C ALA A 2 -39.96 6.64 -30.48
N SER A 3 -38.85 7.37 -30.51
CA SER A 3 -37.51 6.80 -30.33
C SER A 3 -37.07 7.07 -28.90
N SER A 4 -37.10 6.03 -28.07
CA SER A 4 -36.77 6.08 -26.64
C SER A 4 -35.30 6.37 -26.40
N SER A 5 -35.01 7.37 -25.56
CA SER A 5 -33.68 7.69 -25.06
C SER A 5 -33.35 6.78 -23.87
N SER A 6 -32.34 5.93 -23.98
CA SER A 6 -31.79 5.21 -22.83
C SER A 6 -30.61 6.00 -22.27
N SER A 7 -30.89 6.83 -21.28
CA SER A 7 -29.89 7.52 -20.47
C SER A 7 -29.07 6.49 -19.68
N SER A 8 -27.88 6.15 -20.17
CA SER A 8 -26.91 5.40 -19.38
C SER A 8 -26.31 6.33 -18.33
N SER A 9 -26.88 6.29 -17.13
CA SER A 9 -26.26 6.78 -15.91
C SER A 9 -24.93 6.06 -15.71
N SER A 10 -23.86 6.69 -16.17
CA SER A 10 -22.50 6.29 -15.86
C SER A 10 -22.28 6.49 -14.37
N ALA A 11 -22.51 5.40 -13.62
CA ALA A 11 -21.98 5.25 -12.29
C ALA A 11 -20.52 5.68 -12.37
N SER A 12 -20.16 6.72 -11.63
CA SER A 12 -18.79 7.15 -11.44
C SER A 12 -18.10 6.02 -10.69
N ALA A 13 -17.77 4.95 -11.41
CA ALA A 13 -16.70 4.05 -11.08
C ALA A 13 -15.51 4.97 -11.00
N ARG A 14 -15.24 5.41 -9.77
CA ARG A 14 -14.02 6.10 -9.36
C ARG A 14 -12.97 5.30 -10.09
N SER A 15 -12.37 5.89 -11.12
CA SER A 15 -11.25 5.28 -11.80
C SER A 15 -10.14 5.28 -10.76
N PHE A 16 -10.17 4.31 -9.85
CA PHE A 16 -8.99 3.79 -9.20
C PHE A 16 -8.25 3.05 -10.30
N GLY A 17 -7.77 3.86 -11.26
CA GLY A 17 -7.02 3.40 -12.39
C GLY A 17 -5.84 2.60 -11.88
N SER A 18 -5.38 1.71 -12.72
CA SER A 18 -4.28 0.76 -12.50
C SER A 18 -2.98 1.37 -11.92
N SER A 19 -2.91 2.68 -11.72
CA SER A 19 -1.86 3.40 -11.00
C SER A 19 -1.93 3.24 -9.46
N CYS A 20 -3.04 2.81 -8.87
CA CYS A 20 -3.13 2.58 -7.41
C CYS A 20 -2.53 1.25 -6.93
N ILE A 21 -2.42 0.24 -7.80
CA ILE A 21 -1.94 -1.09 -7.42
C ILE A 21 -0.39 -1.08 -7.39
N TRP A 22 0.18 -1.48 -6.25
CA TRP A 22 1.62 -1.65 -6.07
C TRP A 22 1.99 -3.11 -6.28
N THR A 23 2.85 -3.37 -7.27
CA THR A 23 3.39 -4.72 -7.46
C THR A 23 4.45 -5.03 -6.39
N PRO A 24 4.69 -6.31 -6.05
CA PRO A 24 5.75 -6.67 -5.10
C PRO A 24 7.13 -6.13 -5.49
N ARG A 25 7.42 -6.11 -6.80
CA ARG A 25 8.67 -5.54 -7.32
C ARG A 25 8.76 -4.04 -7.08
N GLN A 26 7.69 -3.28 -7.36
CA GLN A 26 7.66 -1.84 -7.09
C GLN A 26 7.79 -1.55 -5.60
N ASN A 27 7.10 -2.32 -4.75
CA ASN A 27 7.17 -2.15 -3.29
C ASN A 27 8.60 -2.38 -2.77
N LYS A 28 9.29 -3.42 -3.26
CA LYS A 28 10.68 -3.70 -2.91
C LYS A 28 11.64 -2.57 -3.34
N VAL A 29 11.43 -1.98 -4.51
CA VAL A 29 12.24 -0.84 -4.95
C VAL A 29 11.92 0.41 -4.13
N PHE A 30 10.64 0.63 -3.80
CA PHE A 30 10.19 1.72 -2.95
C PHE A 30 10.84 1.67 -1.56
N GLU A 31 10.82 0.53 -0.88
CA GLU A 31 11.47 0.37 0.44
C GLU A 31 12.98 0.66 0.39
N LYS A 32 13.67 0.18 -0.66
CA LYS A 32 15.10 0.50 -0.88
C LYS A 32 15.32 1.99 -1.12
N ALA A 33 14.45 2.62 -1.91
CA ALA A 33 14.55 4.04 -2.18
C ALA A 33 14.29 4.88 -0.92
N LEU A 34 13.39 4.47 -0.02
CA LEU A 34 13.20 5.12 1.28
C LEU A 34 14.44 5.06 2.18
N ALA A 35 15.26 4.01 2.06
CA ALA A 35 16.52 3.88 2.78
C ALA A 35 17.62 4.77 2.19
N GLN A 36 17.58 5.04 0.89
CA GLN A 36 18.53 5.90 0.19
C GLN A 36 18.20 7.39 0.34
N TYR A 37 16.91 7.73 0.28
CA TYR A 37 16.38 9.09 0.39
C TYR A 37 15.69 9.23 1.74
N ASP A 38 16.42 9.81 2.70
CA ASP A 38 15.96 10.03 4.07
C ASP A 38 14.93 11.18 4.15
N LYS A 39 14.58 11.60 5.38
CA LYS A 39 13.56 12.62 5.64
C LYS A 39 14.02 14.04 5.26
N ASP A 40 15.32 14.28 5.26
CA ASP A 40 15.92 15.60 5.02
C ASP A 40 16.30 15.80 3.55
N THR A 41 16.22 14.73 2.76
CA THR A 41 16.40 14.77 1.31
C THR A 41 15.41 15.74 0.65
N PRO A 42 15.88 16.79 -0.05
CA PRO A 42 14.99 17.67 -0.81
C PRO A 42 14.32 16.89 -1.94
N GLU A 43 13.06 17.21 -2.24
CA GLU A 43 12.28 16.53 -3.29
C GLU A 43 12.26 15.00 -3.13
N ARG A 44 12.29 14.51 -1.89
CA ARG A 44 12.34 13.09 -1.54
C ARG A 44 11.38 12.24 -2.36
N TRP A 45 10.12 12.67 -2.45
CA TRP A 45 9.06 11.89 -3.10
C TRP A 45 9.23 11.84 -4.62
N GLN A 46 9.76 12.90 -5.23
CA GLN A 46 10.12 12.93 -6.64
C GLN A 46 11.26 11.93 -6.90
N ASN A 47 12.31 11.95 -6.07
CA ASN A 47 13.45 11.03 -6.20
C ASN A 47 13.04 9.56 -6.04
N VAL A 48 12.19 9.27 -5.06
CA VAL A 48 11.65 7.91 -4.85
C VAL A 48 10.76 7.50 -6.04
N ALA A 49 9.90 8.38 -6.55
CA ALA A 49 9.06 8.09 -7.71
C ALA A 49 9.90 7.77 -8.97
N MET A 50 10.97 8.53 -9.20
CA MET A 50 11.93 8.26 -10.28
C MET A 50 12.61 6.90 -10.11
N ALA A 51 13.01 6.54 -8.89
CA ALA A 51 13.65 5.26 -8.61
C ALA A 51 12.71 4.06 -8.78
N VAL A 52 11.45 4.19 -8.34
CA VAL A 52 10.41 3.16 -8.50
C VAL A 52 10.06 2.96 -9.98
N GLY A 53 10.01 4.05 -10.75
CA GLY A 53 9.67 4.04 -12.16
C GLY A 53 8.23 3.59 -12.41
N GLY A 54 7.94 3.17 -13.65
CA GLY A 54 6.62 2.62 -14.01
C GLY A 54 5.46 3.62 -13.90
N GLY A 55 5.74 4.91 -14.01
CA GLY A 55 4.73 5.98 -14.03
C GLY A 55 4.11 6.34 -12.69
N LYS A 56 4.68 5.89 -11.55
CA LYS A 56 4.22 6.35 -10.24
C LYS A 56 4.57 7.82 -10.04
N SER A 57 3.61 8.62 -9.59
CA SER A 57 3.81 10.02 -9.24
C SER A 57 4.33 10.17 -7.81
N ALA A 58 4.98 11.31 -7.51
CA ALA A 58 5.41 11.65 -6.15
C ALA A 58 4.24 11.61 -5.14
N ALA A 59 3.04 12.02 -5.57
CA ALA A 59 1.83 11.97 -4.74
C ALA A 59 1.41 10.54 -4.40
N GLU A 60 1.50 9.61 -5.36
CA GLU A 60 1.19 8.19 -5.13
C GLU A 60 2.21 7.51 -4.24
N VAL A 61 3.49 7.85 -4.41
CA VAL A 61 4.57 7.39 -3.52
C VAL A 61 4.34 7.88 -2.09
N LYS A 62 4.02 9.17 -1.91
CA LYS A 62 3.73 9.72 -0.59
C LYS A 62 2.53 9.03 0.07
N ARG A 63 1.44 8.82 -0.68
CA ARG A 63 0.27 8.09 -0.18
C ARG A 63 0.63 6.67 0.27
N HIS A 64 1.46 5.97 -0.51
CA HIS A 64 1.90 4.61 -0.16
C HIS A 64 2.76 4.59 1.11
N TYR A 65 3.60 5.61 1.28
CA TYR A 65 4.36 5.81 2.52
C TYR A 65 3.46 6.07 3.74
N ASP A 66 2.41 6.87 3.59
CA ASP A 66 1.48 7.15 4.68
C ASP A 66 0.75 5.88 5.15
N ILE A 67 0.37 5.00 4.21
CA ILE A 67 -0.20 3.68 4.51
C ILE A 67 0.80 2.80 5.26
N LEU A 68 2.07 2.76 4.80
CA LEU A 68 3.13 2.02 5.49
C LEU A 68 3.31 2.50 6.94
N LEU A 69 3.25 3.80 7.18
CA LEU A 69 3.32 4.35 8.55
C LEU A 69 2.11 3.95 9.40
N GLU A 70 0.92 3.90 8.81
CA GLU A 70 -0.27 3.43 9.52
C GLU A 70 -0.13 1.97 9.92
N ASP A 71 0.32 1.10 9.01
CA ASP A 71 0.57 -0.31 9.30
C ASP A 71 1.62 -0.49 10.41
N LEU A 72 2.73 0.26 10.37
CA LEU A 72 3.74 0.24 11.44
C LEU A 72 3.14 0.64 12.79
N ARG A 73 2.35 1.71 12.85
CA ARG A 73 1.68 2.15 14.08
C ARG A 73 0.74 1.09 14.62
N ARG A 74 0.01 0.38 13.76
CA ARG A 74 -0.92 -0.70 14.16
C ARG A 74 -0.17 -1.91 14.72
N ILE A 75 0.99 -2.24 14.17
CA ILE A 75 1.87 -3.29 14.69
C ILE A 75 2.43 -2.89 16.06
N GLU A 76 2.96 -1.68 16.17
CA GLU A 76 3.54 -1.14 17.41
C GLU A 76 2.51 -1.00 18.54
N SER A 77 1.26 -0.66 18.21
CA SER A 77 0.18 -0.58 19.19
C SER A 77 -0.33 -1.94 19.68
N GLY A 78 0.31 -3.05 19.26
CA GLY A 78 -0.12 -4.41 19.59
C GLY A 78 -1.46 -4.79 18.97
N HIS A 79 -1.95 -4.02 17.98
CA HIS A 79 -3.22 -4.26 17.32
C HIS A 79 -3.04 -5.16 16.09
N PHE A 80 -2.42 -6.31 16.32
CA PHE A 80 -2.44 -7.43 15.40
C PHE A 80 -3.32 -8.52 16.00
N PRO A 81 -4.30 -9.07 15.25
CA PRO A 81 -4.88 -10.34 15.67
C PRO A 81 -3.74 -11.35 15.68
N PHE A 82 -3.27 -11.73 16.86
CA PHE A 82 -2.42 -12.90 16.99
C PHE A 82 -3.17 -14.05 16.32
N PRO A 83 -2.53 -14.82 15.42
CA PRO A 83 -3.14 -16.02 14.93
C PRO A 83 -3.52 -16.83 16.16
N ALA A 84 -4.79 -17.23 16.27
CA ALA A 84 -5.22 -18.18 17.27
C ALA A 84 -4.58 -19.52 16.90
N TYR A 85 -3.30 -19.67 17.23
CA TYR A 85 -2.63 -20.95 17.24
C TYR A 85 -3.29 -21.73 18.37
N THR A 86 -4.40 -22.40 18.05
CA THR A 86 -4.97 -23.47 18.84
C THR A 86 -3.99 -24.65 18.77
N GLY A 87 -2.82 -24.46 19.36
CA GLY A 87 -1.91 -25.52 19.70
C GLY A 87 -2.58 -26.29 20.81
N ASN A 88 -3.05 -27.49 20.50
CA ASN A 88 -3.27 -28.52 21.49
C ASN A 88 -1.89 -28.89 22.08
N SER A 89 -1.32 -28.02 22.92
CA SER A 89 -0.04 -28.22 23.59
C SER A 89 -0.24 -29.04 24.87
N HIS A 90 -0.64 -30.30 24.68
CA HIS A 90 -0.32 -31.33 25.66
C HIS A 90 0.79 -32.21 25.07
N LEU A 91 2.03 -31.75 25.15
CA LEU A 91 3.21 -32.60 25.35
C LEU A 91 4.24 -31.83 26.18
N HIS A 92 4.07 -31.99 27.49
CA HIS A 92 5.10 -32.35 28.47
C HIS A 92 6.57 -32.10 28.06
N TYR A 93 7.16 -31.04 28.60
CA TYR A 93 8.60 -31.00 28.85
C TYR A 93 8.85 -31.53 30.26
N GLN A 94 9.42 -32.73 30.37
CA GLN A 94 10.15 -33.17 31.57
C GLN A 94 11.64 -32.97 31.31
N LEU A 95 12.31 -32.50 32.37
CA LEU A 95 13.74 -32.22 32.53
C LEU A 95 14.62 -33.40 32.11
#